data_AF-A0A1Q5PTU9-F1
#
_entry.id   AF-A0A1Q5PTU9-F1
#
_cell.length_a   1.000
_cell.length_b   1.000
_cell.length_c   1.000
_cell.angle_alpha   90.00
_cell.angle_beta   90.00
_cell.angle_gamma   90.00
#
_symmetry.space_group_name_H-M   'P 1'
#
loop_
_entity.id
_entity.type
_entity.pdbx_description
1 polymer ?
#
loop_
_entity_poly.entity_id
_entity_poly.type
_entity_poly.pdbx_seq_one_letter_code
_entity_poly.pdbx_strand_id
1 'polypeptide(L)'
;MARGIVAVAAGASLLCLGLTACSASPTATPTPAASSASAVAAPVATAVTRFQSAGGVHVSVTAGPAVRSQGMTVVPISVSSSEQTDVNLGEFWDAGFGDSGSAGLRLVDFDAGQVYLPLGAVSQDLVLDGQLLNTFAVFGPVAGEKTNLMLPVTGMLYDIPVVDGELPAAQEYLAQLKVNADRRLPVDLEVFSEDTESQLGLEVRGQEIKVQVPSDVLFDVDSAELSPEAAATLDQVAAQLSGIGGGQLTVTGHTDAVGDADYNQELSVQRAQAVYDYLATKTDAASYQATVEGRGASQPRNEGTSPEDLAANRRVELLVQGTKVEKPQVVSTGSGQMVAPVGATASGKDAIFVSRQLDRDTTARIAVRSVTKRGNYLVGELALANGPDSTVAPIDFLGTPAISSSASGALSTSFSSPANMVSLLQGQARIYPAQYREGTTVDYLTDRKLDVTMEPNRGYTVTVIWPLVDGLGDKVTVDVDGNRIGVDGWRVSDVEVN
;
A
#
# COMPACT_ATOMS: atom_id res chain seq x y z
N MET A 1 -7.80 -17.81 -54.84
CA MET A 1 -8.90 -18.78 -55.04
C MET A 1 -10.07 -18.31 -54.21
N ALA A 2 -11.21 -18.09 -54.85
CA ALA A 2 -12.38 -17.45 -54.27
C ALA A 2 -13.51 -18.46 -54.04
N ARG A 3 -14.47 -18.04 -53.21
CA ARG A 3 -15.84 -18.59 -52.99
C ARG A 3 -15.86 -19.78 -52.02
N GLY A 4 -16.71 -19.84 -50.99
CA GLY A 4 -18.04 -19.26 -50.80
C GLY A 4 -19.06 -20.40 -50.77
N ILE A 5 -19.65 -20.70 -49.61
CA ILE A 5 -20.73 -21.69 -49.43
C ILE A 5 -21.63 -21.11 -48.31
N VAL A 6 -22.75 -20.46 -48.60
CA VAL A 6 -24.09 -20.98 -48.97
C VAL A 6 -24.75 -21.77 -47.84
N ALA A 7 -25.76 -21.12 -47.23
CA ALA A 7 -26.77 -21.72 -46.37
C ALA A 7 -27.85 -22.42 -47.20
N VAL A 8 -28.35 -23.55 -46.73
CA VAL A 8 -29.68 -24.09 -47.10
C VAL A 8 -30.31 -24.75 -45.87
N ALA A 9 -31.48 -24.26 -45.50
CA ALA A 9 -32.43 -24.89 -44.59
C ALA A 9 -33.64 -25.38 -45.41
N ALA A 10 -34.11 -26.60 -45.14
CA ALA A 10 -35.43 -27.16 -45.44
C ALA A 10 -35.44 -28.57 -44.80
N GLY A 11 -36.50 -29.12 -44.24
CA GLY A 11 -37.90 -28.76 -44.16
C GLY A 11 -38.62 -29.87 -43.38
N ALA A 12 -39.80 -29.53 -42.89
CA ALA A 12 -40.62 -30.27 -41.93
C ALA A 12 -41.13 -31.65 -42.40
N SER A 13 -41.54 -32.47 -41.43
CA SER A 13 -42.59 -33.48 -41.61
C SER A 13 -43.34 -33.69 -40.29
N LEU A 14 -44.57 -33.18 -40.24
CA LEU A 14 -45.63 -33.55 -39.30
C LEU A 14 -46.31 -34.84 -39.80
N LEU A 15 -46.62 -35.78 -38.91
CA LEU A 15 -47.81 -36.63 -39.07
C LEU A 15 -48.36 -37.06 -37.70
N CYS A 16 -49.68 -36.95 -37.59
CA CYS A 16 -50.50 -37.07 -36.39
C CYS A 16 -51.11 -38.47 -36.17
N LEU A 17 -51.61 -38.64 -34.93
CA LEU A 17 -52.78 -39.41 -34.45
C LEU A 17 -52.61 -40.86 -33.97
N GLY A 18 -53.04 -41.09 -32.72
CA GLY A 18 -53.40 -42.40 -32.16
C GLY A 18 -53.61 -42.37 -30.65
N LEU A 19 -54.80 -42.77 -30.17
CA LEU A 19 -55.36 -42.59 -28.83
C LEU A 19 -55.04 -43.72 -27.81
N THR A 20 -55.10 -43.34 -26.52
CA THR A 20 -55.53 -44.09 -25.31
C THR A 20 -54.79 -45.36 -24.85
N ALA A 21 -54.22 -45.34 -23.63
CA ALA A 21 -54.75 -46.05 -22.44
C ALA A 21 -53.74 -46.05 -21.26
N CYS A 22 -54.28 -46.10 -20.04
CA CYS A 22 -53.60 -46.05 -18.75
C CYS A 22 -52.56 -47.15 -18.52
N SER A 23 -51.46 -46.83 -17.82
CA SER A 23 -50.87 -47.72 -16.81
C SER A 23 -49.91 -46.95 -15.90
N ALA A 24 -49.98 -47.28 -14.60
CA ALA A 24 -49.29 -46.61 -13.51
C ALA A 24 -47.77 -46.81 -13.55
N SER A 25 -47.02 -45.75 -13.29
CA SER A 25 -45.56 -45.78 -13.10
C SER A 25 -45.20 -46.05 -11.63
N PRO A 26 -44.07 -46.74 -11.35
CA PRO A 26 -43.71 -47.20 -10.03
C PRO A 26 -43.09 -46.11 -9.15
N THR A 27 -43.31 -46.28 -7.86
CA THR A 27 -42.76 -45.58 -6.69
C THR A 27 -41.31 -45.10 -6.87
N ALA A 28 -41.11 -43.79 -6.78
CA ALA A 28 -39.81 -43.16 -6.64
C ALA A 28 -39.20 -43.49 -5.26
N THR A 29 -37.97 -43.94 -5.28
CA THR A 29 -37.10 -44.15 -4.11
C THR A 29 -36.77 -42.78 -3.49
N PRO A 30 -36.83 -42.60 -2.15
CA PRO A 30 -36.47 -41.31 -1.56
C PRO A 30 -34.96 -41.10 -1.65
N THR A 31 -34.56 -40.03 -2.33
CA THR A 31 -33.21 -39.44 -2.27
C THR A 31 -32.89 -39.04 -0.83
N PRO A 32 -31.72 -39.38 -0.26
CA PRO A 32 -31.40 -38.97 1.09
C PRO A 32 -31.28 -37.44 1.14
N ALA A 33 -32.00 -36.84 2.09
CA ALA A 33 -31.99 -35.42 2.38
C ALA A 33 -30.56 -34.94 2.63
N ALA A 34 -30.19 -33.83 2.00
CA ALA A 34 -28.98 -33.09 2.31
C ALA A 34 -28.95 -32.80 3.82
N SER A 35 -27.91 -33.31 4.47
CA SER A 35 -27.62 -33.06 5.88
C SER A 35 -27.50 -31.55 6.07
N SER A 36 -28.48 -30.96 6.74
CA SER A 36 -28.45 -29.57 7.21
C SER A 36 -27.16 -29.37 8.00
N ALA A 37 -26.27 -28.53 7.48
CA ALA A 37 -25.09 -28.07 8.19
C ALA A 37 -25.55 -27.49 9.55
N SER A 38 -25.15 -28.16 10.62
CA SER A 38 -25.46 -27.73 11.98
C SER A 38 -24.76 -26.39 12.21
N ALA A 39 -25.55 -25.34 12.43
CA ALA A 39 -25.04 -24.03 12.82
C ALA A 39 -24.34 -24.16 14.17
N VAL A 40 -23.01 -24.29 14.15
CA VAL A 40 -22.19 -24.24 15.34
C VAL A 40 -22.22 -22.80 15.85
N ALA A 41 -22.75 -22.60 17.06
CA ALA A 41 -22.69 -21.33 17.74
C ALA A 41 -21.23 -20.94 17.96
N ALA A 42 -20.78 -19.89 17.27
CA ALA A 42 -19.44 -19.33 17.46
C ALA A 42 -19.29 -18.79 18.90
N PRO A 43 -18.14 -19.03 19.56
CA PRO A 43 -17.89 -18.51 20.89
C PRO A 43 -17.92 -16.97 20.87
N VAL A 44 -18.66 -16.41 21.82
CA VAL A 44 -18.77 -14.96 22.05
C VAL A 44 -17.44 -14.45 22.61
N ALA A 45 -16.55 -14.05 21.72
CA ALA A 45 -15.56 -13.00 21.98
C ALA A 45 -15.80 -11.93 20.90
N THR A 46 -15.84 -10.68 21.31
CA THR A 46 -16.32 -9.51 20.56
C THR A 46 -15.72 -9.44 19.15
N ALA A 47 -16.44 -9.98 18.18
CA ALA A 47 -16.04 -9.89 16.79
C ALA A 47 -16.37 -8.48 16.28
N VAL A 48 -15.47 -7.92 15.48
CA VAL A 48 -15.57 -6.52 15.04
C VAL A 48 -16.32 -6.52 13.71
N THR A 49 -17.40 -5.75 13.61
CA THR A 49 -18.18 -5.62 12.37
C THR A 49 -17.92 -4.29 11.67
N ARG A 50 -17.76 -4.32 10.34
CA ARG A 50 -17.65 -3.13 9.46
C ARG A 50 -18.57 -3.25 8.25
N PHE A 51 -19.14 -2.12 7.82
CA PHE A 51 -20.00 -2.02 6.63
C PHE A 51 -19.26 -1.25 5.53
N GLN A 52 -18.99 -1.88 4.40
CA GLN A 52 -18.18 -1.30 3.32
C GLN A 52 -18.76 -1.62 1.95
N SER A 53 -18.32 -0.91 0.92
CA SER A 53 -18.72 -1.13 -0.47
C SER A 53 -17.64 -1.94 -1.19
N ALA A 54 -17.94 -3.18 -1.59
CA ALA A 54 -17.10 -3.97 -2.49
C ALA A 54 -17.81 -4.04 -3.86
N GLY A 55 -17.27 -3.36 -4.88
CA GLY A 55 -17.93 -3.28 -6.19
C GLY A 55 -19.27 -2.53 -6.16
N GLY A 56 -19.48 -1.66 -5.18
CA GLY A 56 -20.76 -0.96 -4.98
C GLY A 56 -21.79 -1.73 -4.16
N VAL A 57 -21.45 -2.92 -3.64
CA VAL A 57 -22.32 -3.74 -2.79
C VAL A 57 -21.95 -3.56 -1.33
N HIS A 58 -22.95 -3.32 -0.46
CA HIS A 58 -22.71 -3.20 0.97
C HIS A 58 -22.50 -4.55 1.64
N VAL A 59 -21.26 -4.80 2.09
CA VAL A 59 -20.88 -6.00 2.83
C VAL A 59 -20.69 -5.71 4.31
N SER A 60 -21.08 -6.66 5.15
CA SER A 60 -20.79 -6.72 6.58
C SER A 60 -19.71 -7.76 6.82
N VAL A 61 -18.54 -7.32 7.28
CA VAL A 61 -17.41 -8.19 7.60
C VAL A 61 -17.26 -8.29 9.10
N THR A 62 -17.15 -9.51 9.61
CA THR A 62 -16.88 -9.83 11.01
C THR A 62 -15.61 -10.66 11.11
N ALA A 63 -14.68 -10.28 11.98
CA ALA A 63 -13.45 -11.05 12.21
C ALA A 63 -13.15 -11.24 13.69
N GLY A 64 -12.57 -12.41 14.01
CA GLY A 64 -12.06 -12.76 15.32
C GLY A 64 -13.01 -13.57 16.21
N PRO A 65 -12.56 -13.93 17.43
CA PRO A 65 -11.22 -13.67 17.97
C PRO A 65 -10.14 -14.37 17.14
N ALA A 66 -8.97 -13.76 17.03
CA ALA A 66 -7.80 -14.38 16.43
C ALA A 66 -7.26 -15.45 17.40
N VAL A 67 -7.06 -16.68 16.94
CA VAL A 67 -6.65 -17.81 17.77
C VAL A 67 -5.19 -18.15 17.49
N ARG A 68 -4.35 -18.03 18.51
CA ARG A 68 -2.96 -18.50 18.50
C ARG A 68 -2.93 -19.99 18.81
N SER A 69 -2.37 -20.75 17.88
CA SER A 69 -2.23 -22.20 18.01
C SER A 69 -1.07 -22.68 17.16
N GLN A 70 -0.29 -23.64 17.69
CA GLN A 70 0.80 -24.31 16.96
C GLN A 70 1.82 -23.33 16.31
N GLY A 71 2.06 -22.19 16.96
CA GLY A 71 3.00 -21.17 16.48
C GLY A 71 2.52 -20.39 15.24
N MET A 72 1.21 -20.33 15.02
CA MET A 72 0.50 -19.49 14.04
C MET A 72 -0.62 -18.72 14.73
N THR A 73 -1.14 -17.71 14.04
CA THR A 73 -2.37 -17.00 14.43
C THR A 73 -3.42 -17.18 13.33
N VAL A 74 -4.58 -17.71 13.68
CA VAL A 74 -5.70 -17.95 12.74
C VAL A 74 -6.81 -16.97 13.04
N VAL A 75 -7.20 -16.18 12.04
CA VAL A 75 -8.28 -15.19 12.14
C VAL A 75 -9.50 -15.73 11.40
N PRO A 76 -10.58 -16.15 12.10
CA PRO A 76 -11.84 -16.47 11.46
C PRO A 76 -12.48 -15.19 10.92
N ILE A 77 -13.03 -15.25 9.70
CA ILE A 77 -13.66 -14.15 9.00
C ILE A 77 -15.01 -14.61 8.45
N SER A 78 -16.04 -13.83 8.70
CA SER A 78 -17.39 -14.03 8.17
C SER A 78 -17.83 -12.79 7.40
N VAL A 79 -18.35 -12.98 6.19
CA VAL A 79 -18.86 -11.90 5.36
C VAL A 79 -20.29 -12.17 4.96
N SER A 80 -21.14 -11.15 5.03
CA SER A 80 -22.53 -11.19 4.57
C SER A 80 -22.86 -9.93 3.77
N SER A 81 -23.88 -10.01 2.93
CA SER A 81 -24.44 -8.87 2.22
C SER A 81 -25.96 -8.91 2.37
N SER A 82 -26.58 -7.73 2.45
CA SER A 82 -28.03 -7.59 2.36
C SER A 82 -28.55 -7.57 0.91
N GLU A 83 -27.65 -7.52 -0.07
CA GLU A 83 -27.95 -7.48 -1.50
C GLU A 83 -27.83 -8.90 -2.10
N GLN A 84 -28.75 -9.27 -3.01
CA GLN A 84 -28.73 -10.56 -3.72
C GLN A 84 -27.84 -10.49 -4.97
N THR A 85 -26.63 -9.98 -4.81
CA THR A 85 -25.65 -9.83 -5.88
C THR A 85 -24.42 -10.65 -5.54
N ASP A 86 -23.97 -11.45 -6.51
CA ASP A 86 -22.72 -12.20 -6.38
C ASP A 86 -21.55 -11.22 -6.31
N VAL A 87 -20.82 -11.26 -5.20
CA VAL A 87 -19.59 -10.48 -5.02
C VAL A 87 -18.43 -11.45 -4.83
N ASN A 88 -17.46 -11.45 -5.75
CA ASN A 88 -16.23 -12.21 -5.60
C ASN A 88 -15.24 -11.41 -4.73
N LEU A 89 -15.24 -11.66 -3.42
CA LEU A 89 -14.33 -11.00 -2.48
C LEU A 89 -12.87 -11.35 -2.73
N GLY A 90 -12.60 -12.45 -3.45
CA GLY A 90 -11.25 -12.83 -3.85
C GLY A 90 -10.61 -11.83 -4.81
N GLU A 91 -11.41 -11.11 -5.61
CA GLU A 91 -10.93 -10.02 -6.49
C GLU A 91 -10.63 -8.74 -5.71
N PHE A 92 -11.34 -8.50 -4.59
CA PHE A 92 -11.15 -7.31 -3.77
C PHE A 92 -10.01 -7.47 -2.76
N TRP A 93 -9.80 -8.69 -2.23
CA TRP A 93 -8.72 -9.01 -1.29
C TRP A 93 -7.47 -9.59 -1.97
N ASP A 94 -7.40 -9.52 -3.30
CA ASP A 94 -6.31 -10.08 -4.09
C ASP A 94 -4.94 -9.52 -3.68
N ALA A 95 -3.92 -10.40 -3.64
CA ALA A 95 -2.53 -10.07 -3.39
C ALA A 95 -1.72 -9.87 -4.68
N GLY A 96 -2.32 -10.05 -5.86
CA GLY A 96 -1.62 -10.00 -7.15
C GLY A 96 -0.88 -11.30 -7.48
N PHE A 97 -0.68 -11.55 -8.78
CA PHE A 97 0.09 -12.67 -9.38
C PHE A 97 0.05 -14.02 -8.64
N GLY A 98 -1.13 -14.65 -8.57
CA GLY A 98 -1.25 -16.09 -8.33
C GLY A 98 -1.81 -16.51 -6.98
N ASP A 99 -1.90 -15.60 -6.01
CA ASP A 99 -2.50 -15.85 -4.70
C ASP A 99 -3.80 -15.03 -4.53
N SER A 100 -4.95 -15.67 -4.70
CA SER A 100 -6.27 -15.04 -4.48
C SER A 100 -6.80 -15.28 -3.07
N GLY A 101 -7.78 -14.47 -2.65
CA GLY A 101 -8.51 -14.68 -1.40
C GLY A 101 -7.88 -13.98 -0.20
N SER A 102 -7.60 -14.71 0.89
CA SER A 102 -7.08 -14.12 2.13
C SER A 102 -5.60 -13.70 2.07
N ALA A 103 -4.93 -13.92 0.93
CA ALA A 103 -3.51 -13.65 0.76
C ALA A 103 -3.17 -12.15 0.75
N GLY A 104 -4.12 -11.27 0.38
CA GLY A 104 -3.87 -9.83 0.35
C GLY A 104 -4.14 -9.13 1.67
N LEU A 105 -4.70 -9.82 2.66
CA LEU A 105 -4.99 -9.29 4.00
C LEU A 105 -3.70 -9.01 4.77
N ARG A 106 -3.71 -8.06 5.71
CA ARG A 106 -2.57 -7.86 6.63
C ARG A 106 -3.04 -7.69 8.06
N LEU A 107 -2.30 -8.27 9.01
CA LEU A 107 -2.40 -7.80 10.39
C LEU A 107 -1.43 -6.65 10.62
N VAL A 108 -1.86 -5.64 11.35
CA VAL A 108 -1.08 -4.42 11.62
C VAL A 108 -0.98 -4.19 13.12
N ASP A 109 0.24 -4.08 13.60
CA ASP A 109 0.58 -3.59 14.92
C ASP A 109 1.08 -2.14 14.79
N PHE A 110 0.18 -1.20 15.07
CA PHE A 110 0.47 0.24 14.94
C PHE A 110 1.39 0.77 16.04
N ASP A 111 1.51 0.08 17.17
CA ASP A 111 2.39 0.50 18.26
C ASP A 111 3.82 0.02 17.98
N ALA A 112 3.97 -1.24 17.55
CA ALA A 112 5.26 -1.79 17.15
C ALA A 112 5.75 -1.29 15.79
N GLY A 113 4.86 -0.75 14.95
CA GLY A 113 5.18 -0.36 13.57
C GLY A 113 5.47 -1.59 12.71
N GLN A 114 4.63 -2.62 12.83
CA GLN A 114 4.86 -3.92 12.21
C GLN A 114 3.64 -4.40 11.45
N VAL A 115 3.88 -5.15 10.37
CA VAL A 115 2.85 -5.80 9.58
C VAL A 115 3.14 -7.29 9.46
N TYR A 116 2.11 -8.11 9.67
CA TYR A 116 2.16 -9.55 9.45
C TYR A 116 1.52 -9.87 8.12
N LEU A 117 2.25 -10.62 7.30
CA LEU A 117 1.77 -11.12 6.02
C LEU A 117 1.12 -12.49 6.20
N PRO A 118 0.09 -12.84 5.41
CA PRO A 118 -0.50 -14.15 5.45
C PRO A 118 0.55 -15.21 5.10
N LEU A 119 0.61 -16.28 5.88
CA LEU A 119 1.48 -17.43 5.61
C LEU A 119 1.11 -18.12 4.30
N GLY A 120 -0.09 -17.88 3.79
CA GLY A 120 -0.57 -18.37 2.51
C GLY A 120 -2.08 -18.17 2.43
N ALA A 121 -2.68 -18.65 1.34
CA ALA A 121 -4.11 -18.78 1.21
C ALA A 121 -4.46 -20.13 0.61
N VAL A 122 -5.60 -20.68 1.01
CA VAL A 122 -6.25 -21.75 0.25
C VAL A 122 -6.98 -21.09 -0.90
N SER A 123 -6.66 -21.49 -2.15
CA SER A 123 -7.37 -21.01 -3.33
C SER A 123 -8.82 -21.47 -3.23
N GLN A 124 -9.72 -20.51 -3.06
CA GLN A 124 -11.16 -20.73 -2.95
C GLN A 124 -11.86 -19.54 -3.59
N ASP A 125 -12.95 -19.81 -4.30
CA ASP A 125 -13.84 -18.78 -4.79
C ASP A 125 -14.55 -18.14 -3.59
N LEU A 126 -14.10 -16.96 -3.17
CA LEU A 126 -14.72 -16.18 -2.10
C LEU A 126 -15.96 -15.45 -2.62
N VAL A 127 -16.90 -16.19 -3.19
CA VAL A 127 -18.12 -15.65 -3.79
C VAL A 127 -19.23 -15.56 -2.76
N LEU A 128 -19.77 -14.36 -2.60
CA LEU A 128 -20.88 -14.05 -1.73
C LEU A 128 -22.20 -14.10 -2.53
N ASP A 129 -22.83 -15.26 -2.62
CA ASP A 129 -24.11 -15.48 -3.33
C ASP A 129 -25.30 -15.34 -2.38
N GLY A 130 -25.46 -14.15 -1.78
CA GLY A 130 -26.53 -13.86 -0.82
C GLY A 130 -26.53 -14.68 0.48
N GLN A 131 -25.54 -15.54 0.69
CA GLN A 131 -25.35 -16.36 1.89
C GLN A 131 -24.16 -15.87 2.72
N LEU A 132 -24.07 -16.30 3.97
CA LEU A 132 -22.91 -16.02 4.84
C LEU A 132 -21.68 -16.77 4.30
N LEU A 133 -20.66 -16.04 3.88
CA LEU A 133 -19.36 -16.58 3.52
C LEU A 133 -18.48 -16.67 4.77
N ASN A 134 -17.86 -17.83 5.01
CA ASN A 134 -16.90 -18.02 6.09
C ASN A 134 -15.54 -18.43 5.52
N THR A 135 -14.48 -17.85 6.07
CA THR A 135 -13.10 -18.12 5.66
C THR A 135 -12.14 -17.86 6.83
N PHE A 136 -10.86 -18.13 6.62
CA PHE A 136 -9.78 -17.90 7.58
C PHE A 136 -8.64 -17.14 6.92
N ALA A 137 -7.94 -16.35 7.71
CA ALA A 137 -6.63 -15.79 7.38
C ALA A 137 -5.60 -16.30 8.39
N VAL A 138 -4.43 -16.71 7.90
CA VAL A 138 -3.42 -17.40 8.73
C VAL A 138 -2.12 -16.62 8.68
N PHE A 139 -1.62 -16.25 9.84
CA PHE A 139 -0.42 -15.42 10.02
C PHE A 139 0.60 -16.11 10.92
N GLY A 140 1.81 -15.55 10.97
CA GLY A 140 2.77 -15.83 12.04
C GLY A 140 2.18 -15.58 13.44
N PRO A 141 2.89 -16.01 14.51
CA PRO A 141 2.43 -15.82 15.88
C PRO A 141 2.42 -14.33 16.24
N VAL A 142 1.24 -13.81 16.60
CA VAL A 142 1.06 -12.43 17.07
C VAL A 142 1.39 -12.37 18.56
N ALA A 143 2.29 -11.47 18.96
CA ALA A 143 2.74 -11.39 20.36
C ALA A 143 1.69 -10.72 21.28
N GLY A 144 1.01 -9.68 20.78
CA GLY A 144 0.02 -8.91 21.53
C GLY A 144 -1.29 -9.66 21.83
N GLU A 145 -2.07 -9.10 22.75
CA GLU A 145 -3.42 -9.57 23.11
C GLU A 145 -4.51 -9.06 22.16
N LYS A 146 -4.15 -8.14 21.26
CA LYS A 146 -5.01 -7.58 20.23
C LYS A 146 -4.23 -7.36 18.94
N THR A 147 -4.95 -7.28 17.84
CA THR A 147 -4.40 -6.94 16.53
C THR A 147 -5.40 -6.17 15.68
N ASN A 148 -4.95 -5.59 14.57
CA ASN A 148 -5.79 -4.91 13.61
C ASN A 148 -5.71 -5.64 12.28
N LEU A 149 -6.83 -5.83 11.59
CA LEU A 149 -6.86 -6.51 10.29
C LEU A 149 -7.21 -5.49 9.21
N MET A 150 -6.31 -5.36 8.24
CA MET A 150 -6.52 -4.65 7.00
C MET A 150 -7.09 -5.58 5.95
N LEU A 151 -8.24 -5.19 5.39
CA LEU A 151 -8.90 -5.87 4.28
C LEU A 151 -8.88 -4.95 3.07
N PRO A 152 -8.16 -5.29 2.00
CA PRO A 152 -8.09 -4.45 0.82
C PRO A 152 -9.49 -4.08 0.30
N VAL A 153 -9.70 -2.79 0.00
CA VAL A 153 -10.96 -2.19 -0.51
C VAL A 153 -12.16 -2.29 0.46
N THR A 154 -11.97 -2.99 1.58
CA THR A 154 -12.98 -3.26 2.62
C THR A 154 -12.58 -2.63 3.97
N GLY A 155 -11.43 -1.96 4.01
CA GLY A 155 -10.91 -1.18 5.12
C GLY A 155 -10.47 -1.96 6.35
N MET A 156 -10.56 -1.32 7.52
CA MET A 156 -9.88 -1.76 8.74
C MET A 156 -10.84 -2.26 9.83
N LEU A 157 -10.48 -3.41 10.40
CA LEU A 157 -11.02 -3.95 11.66
C LEU A 157 -9.98 -3.76 12.76
N TYR A 158 -10.38 -3.14 13.87
CA TYR A 158 -9.47 -2.75 14.96
C TYR A 158 -9.72 -3.57 16.22
N ASP A 159 -8.70 -3.69 17.08
CA ASP A 159 -8.83 -4.29 18.41
C ASP A 159 -9.34 -5.75 18.39
N ILE A 160 -9.04 -6.52 17.34
CA ILE A 160 -9.40 -7.94 17.25
C ILE A 160 -8.70 -8.67 18.40
N PRO A 161 -9.43 -9.32 19.33
CA PRO A 161 -8.82 -10.05 20.44
C PRO A 161 -7.96 -11.20 19.92
N VAL A 162 -6.78 -11.37 20.50
CA VAL A 162 -5.86 -12.48 20.24
C VAL A 162 -5.85 -13.39 21.46
N VAL A 163 -6.26 -14.63 21.28
CA VAL A 163 -6.43 -15.62 22.36
C VAL A 163 -5.65 -16.89 22.06
N ASP A 164 -5.16 -17.58 23.09
CA ASP A 164 -4.53 -18.90 22.93
C ASP A 164 -5.61 -20.00 22.96
N GLY A 165 -5.50 -20.97 22.05
CA GLY A 165 -6.46 -22.09 22.03
C GLY A 165 -6.40 -22.95 20.78
N GLU A 166 -7.47 -23.71 20.57
CA GLU A 166 -7.70 -24.50 19.35
C GLU A 166 -8.87 -23.91 18.58
N LEU A 167 -8.83 -24.05 17.26
CA LEU A 167 -9.93 -23.65 16.38
C LEU A 167 -10.33 -24.83 15.49
N PRO A 168 -11.15 -25.77 15.99
CA PRO A 168 -11.53 -26.97 15.24
C PRO A 168 -12.16 -26.65 13.87
N ALA A 169 -12.90 -25.55 13.77
CA ALA A 169 -13.52 -25.08 12.52
C ALA A 169 -12.50 -24.76 11.41
N ALA A 170 -11.24 -24.46 11.75
CA ALA A 170 -10.18 -24.15 10.79
C ALA A 170 -9.36 -25.38 10.36
N GLN A 171 -9.57 -26.55 10.97
CA GLN A 171 -8.68 -27.71 10.77
C GLN A 171 -8.59 -28.17 9.31
N GLU A 172 -9.73 -28.19 8.60
CA GLU A 172 -9.76 -28.55 7.18
C GLU A 172 -9.06 -27.52 6.29
N TYR A 173 -9.25 -26.23 6.59
CA TYR A 173 -8.57 -25.15 5.88
C TYR A 173 -7.05 -25.23 6.08
N LEU A 174 -6.60 -25.41 7.33
CA LEU A 174 -5.19 -25.54 7.67
C LEU A 174 -4.53 -26.76 7.03
N ALA A 175 -5.27 -27.85 6.82
CA ALA A 175 -4.75 -29.04 6.13
C ALA A 175 -4.47 -28.81 4.64
N GLN A 176 -5.13 -27.83 4.02
CA GLN A 176 -4.95 -27.47 2.61
C GLN A 176 -3.99 -26.31 2.39
N LEU A 177 -3.72 -25.53 3.45
CA LEU A 177 -2.89 -24.33 3.39
C LEU A 177 -1.44 -24.67 3.00
N LYS A 178 -0.95 -24.03 1.94
CA LYS A 178 0.48 -24.02 1.61
C LYS A 178 1.16 -22.90 2.39
N VAL A 179 1.92 -23.28 3.42
CA VAL A 179 2.61 -22.32 4.30
C VAL A 179 3.92 -21.84 3.65
N ASN A 180 4.03 -20.53 3.46
CA ASN A 180 5.26 -19.80 3.21
C ASN A 180 5.95 -19.49 4.55
N ALA A 181 7.05 -20.22 4.82
CA ALA A 181 7.78 -20.09 6.08
C ALA A 181 8.51 -18.75 6.23
N ASP A 182 8.82 -18.07 5.12
CA ASP A 182 9.56 -16.79 5.14
C ASP A 182 8.69 -15.64 5.69
N ARG A 183 7.36 -15.81 5.68
CA ARG A 183 6.38 -14.85 6.23
C ARG A 183 6.05 -15.07 7.72
N ARG A 184 6.80 -15.93 8.41
CA ARG A 184 6.50 -16.29 9.81
C ARG A 184 6.72 -15.15 10.80
N LEU A 185 7.65 -14.26 10.50
CA LEU A 185 7.92 -13.08 11.33
C LEU A 185 7.21 -11.87 10.74
N PRO A 186 6.77 -10.92 11.59
CA PRO A 186 6.34 -9.62 11.08
C PRO A 186 7.49 -8.91 10.38
N VAL A 187 7.15 -8.03 9.45
CA VAL A 187 8.08 -7.08 8.83
C VAL A 187 7.84 -5.68 9.38
N ASP A 188 8.92 -4.92 9.55
CA ASP A 188 8.83 -3.55 10.03
C ASP A 188 8.23 -2.66 8.94
N LEU A 189 7.38 -1.73 9.36
CA LEU A 189 6.87 -0.67 8.51
C LEU A 189 7.97 0.35 8.27
N GLU A 190 8.13 0.71 7.01
CA GLU A 190 9.04 1.72 6.52
C GLU A 190 8.27 3.03 6.30
N VAL A 191 8.97 4.14 6.56
CA VAL A 191 8.44 5.48 6.42
C VAL A 191 9.30 6.25 5.45
N PHE A 192 8.65 6.94 4.51
CA PHE A 192 9.33 7.83 3.58
C PHE A 192 8.72 9.22 3.64
N SER A 193 9.59 10.23 3.65
CA SER A 193 9.21 11.64 3.54
C SER A 193 10.25 12.39 2.73
N GLU A 194 9.83 13.50 2.14
CA GLU A 194 10.73 14.42 1.44
C GLU A 194 10.46 15.86 1.87
N ASP A 195 11.50 16.67 1.93
CA ASP A 195 11.35 18.13 1.90
C ASP A 195 11.17 18.58 0.46
N THR A 196 10.11 19.32 0.20
CA THR A 196 9.72 19.69 -1.16
C THR A 196 10.54 20.83 -1.76
N GLU A 197 11.25 21.62 -0.95
CA GLU A 197 12.10 22.72 -1.42
C GLU A 197 13.52 22.23 -1.72
N SER A 198 14.17 21.63 -0.73
CA SER A 198 15.53 21.08 -0.79
C SER A 198 15.61 19.70 -1.43
N GLN A 199 14.46 19.05 -1.67
CA GLN A 199 14.36 17.69 -2.22
C GLN A 199 15.09 16.63 -1.36
N LEU A 200 15.32 16.95 -0.09
CA LEU A 200 15.91 16.05 0.89
C LEU A 200 14.94 14.90 1.18
N GLY A 201 15.33 13.65 0.92
CA GLY A 201 14.55 12.46 1.26
C GLY A 201 15.00 11.83 2.57
N LEU A 202 14.04 11.39 3.41
CA LEU A 202 14.29 10.57 4.60
C LEU A 202 13.48 9.29 4.51
N GLU A 203 14.17 8.16 4.64
CA GLU A 203 13.57 6.83 4.72
C GLU A 203 13.98 6.16 6.03
N VAL A 204 13.01 5.69 6.81
CA VAL A 204 13.23 5.00 8.09
C VAL A 204 12.73 3.56 7.95
N ARG A 205 13.57 2.59 8.30
CA ARG A 205 13.30 1.15 8.21
C ARG A 205 13.84 0.41 9.44
N GLY A 206 12.99 0.16 10.43
CA GLY A 206 13.42 -0.50 11.67
C GLY A 206 14.56 0.26 12.37
N GLN A 207 15.80 -0.25 12.27
CA GLN A 207 17.01 0.36 12.83
C GLN A 207 17.92 1.03 11.79
N GLU A 208 17.41 1.18 10.57
CA GLU A 208 18.10 1.83 9.46
C GLU A 208 17.41 3.16 9.14
N ILE A 209 18.20 4.20 8.96
CA ILE A 209 17.73 5.52 8.54
C ILE A 209 18.57 5.94 7.35
N LYS A 210 17.92 6.13 6.21
CA LYS A 210 18.56 6.58 4.98
C LYS A 210 18.12 8.00 4.66
N VAL A 211 19.08 8.91 4.64
CA VAL A 211 18.91 10.27 4.14
C VAL A 211 19.42 10.33 2.70
N GLN A 212 18.68 10.94 1.80
CA GLN A 212 19.04 11.07 0.39
C GLN A 212 19.04 12.55 0.01
N VAL A 213 20.19 13.03 -0.48
CA VAL A 213 20.36 14.42 -0.87
C VAL A 213 20.70 14.47 -2.35
N PRO A 214 19.92 15.17 -3.19
CA PRO A 214 20.25 15.34 -4.59
C PRO A 214 21.60 16.06 -4.76
N SER A 215 22.46 15.55 -5.63
CA SER A 215 23.78 16.15 -5.87
C SER A 215 23.66 17.53 -6.51
N ASP A 216 22.61 17.77 -7.28
CA ASP A 216 22.35 19.06 -7.94
C ASP A 216 22.01 20.19 -6.94
N VAL A 217 21.66 19.83 -5.69
CA VAL A 217 21.47 20.79 -4.58
C VAL A 217 22.79 21.07 -3.86
N LEU A 218 23.71 20.10 -3.86
CA LEU A 218 24.95 20.14 -3.10
C LEU A 218 26.14 20.67 -3.88
N PHE A 219 26.18 20.47 -5.20
CA PHE A 219 27.36 20.68 -6.01
C PHE A 219 26.99 21.33 -7.34
N ASP A 220 27.90 22.17 -7.84
CA ASP A 220 27.87 22.57 -9.23
C ASP A 220 28.15 21.39 -10.18
N VAL A 221 27.78 21.56 -11.45
CA VAL A 221 28.04 20.57 -12.50
C VAL A 221 29.53 20.22 -12.51
N ASP A 222 29.81 18.91 -12.50
CA ASP A 222 31.17 18.37 -12.55
C ASP A 222 32.10 18.79 -11.39
N SER A 223 31.52 19.21 -10.26
CA SER A 223 32.24 19.63 -9.06
C SER A 223 31.98 18.71 -7.86
N ALA A 224 32.95 18.66 -6.94
CA ALA A 224 32.82 18.13 -5.58
C ALA A 224 32.94 19.23 -4.51
N GLU A 225 33.09 20.49 -4.92
CA GLU A 225 33.03 21.65 -4.02
C GLU A 225 31.56 21.95 -3.67
N LEU A 226 31.27 22.06 -2.38
CA LEU A 226 29.93 22.35 -1.90
C LEU A 226 29.48 23.74 -2.38
N SER A 227 28.29 23.81 -2.96
CA SER A 227 27.68 25.07 -3.37
C SER A 227 27.38 25.99 -2.16
N PRO A 228 27.22 27.30 -2.37
CA PRO A 228 26.77 28.21 -1.32
C PRO A 228 25.44 27.79 -0.67
N GLU A 229 24.54 27.18 -1.45
CA GLU A 229 23.22 26.71 -1.03
C GLU A 229 23.28 25.38 -0.26
N ALA A 230 24.33 24.56 -0.49
CA ALA A 230 24.49 23.24 0.13
C ALA A 230 24.50 23.29 1.66
N ALA A 231 25.02 24.38 2.24
CA ALA A 231 25.13 24.54 3.69
C ALA A 231 23.77 24.44 4.40
N ALA A 232 22.72 25.06 3.84
CA ALA A 232 21.39 25.03 4.45
C ALA A 232 20.80 23.62 4.44
N THR A 233 20.94 22.90 3.33
CA THR A 233 20.48 21.51 3.21
C THR A 233 21.27 20.58 4.13
N LEU A 234 22.60 20.71 4.19
CA LEU A 234 23.44 19.89 5.05
C LEU A 234 23.25 20.20 6.54
N ASP A 235 22.86 21.43 6.91
CA ASP A 235 22.45 21.77 8.27
C ASP A 235 21.15 21.04 8.67
N GLN A 236 20.21 20.86 7.73
CA GLN A 236 19.02 20.03 7.97
C GLN A 236 19.40 18.56 8.18
N VAL A 237 20.31 18.02 7.34
CA VAL A 237 20.84 16.66 7.51
C VAL A 237 21.54 16.49 8.86
N ALA A 238 22.35 17.47 9.28
CA ALA A 238 23.01 17.45 10.58
C ALA A 238 22.01 17.44 11.75
N ALA A 239 20.90 18.17 11.63
CA ALA A 239 19.81 18.15 12.61
C ALA A 239 19.14 16.75 12.67
N GLN A 240 18.92 16.11 11.52
CA GLN A 240 18.42 14.74 11.46
C GLN A 240 19.37 13.77 12.16
N LEU A 241 20.66 13.80 11.81
CA LEU A 241 21.68 12.96 12.47
C LEU A 241 21.69 13.20 13.99
N SER A 242 21.71 14.45 14.42
CA SER A 242 21.68 14.78 15.86
C SER A 242 20.47 14.20 16.59
N GLY A 243 19.30 14.13 15.94
CA GLY A 243 18.10 13.48 16.48
C GLY A 243 18.20 11.95 16.58
N ILE A 244 19.02 11.32 15.74
CA ILE A 244 19.28 9.87 15.78
C ILE A 244 20.22 9.52 16.94
N GLY A 245 21.22 10.36 17.20
CA GLY A 245 22.08 10.23 18.39
C GLY A 245 23.23 9.22 18.29
N GLY A 246 23.57 8.76 17.08
CA GLY A 246 24.75 7.92 16.81
C GLY A 246 24.46 6.64 16.03
N GLY A 247 25.51 5.89 15.70
CA GLY A 247 25.42 4.59 15.00
C GLY A 247 26.56 4.36 14.00
N GLN A 248 26.40 3.35 13.14
CA GLN A 248 27.25 3.17 11.95
C GLN A 248 26.72 4.08 10.86
N LEU A 249 27.54 5.03 10.39
CA LEU A 249 27.17 5.97 9.34
C LEU A 249 27.91 5.59 8.04
N THR A 250 27.19 5.33 6.97
CA THR A 250 27.78 5.17 5.63
C THR A 250 27.35 6.33 4.75
N VAL A 251 28.31 7.09 4.23
CA VAL A 251 28.07 8.17 3.26
C VAL A 251 28.49 7.68 1.89
N THR A 252 27.53 7.55 0.98
CA THR A 252 27.73 7.00 -0.36
C THR A 252 27.40 8.02 -1.43
N GLY A 253 28.36 8.35 -2.28
CA GLY A 253 28.15 9.20 -3.45
C GLY A 253 27.76 8.39 -4.68
N HIS A 254 26.84 8.93 -5.49
CA HIS A 254 26.40 8.36 -6.77
C HIS A 254 26.42 9.41 -7.89
N THR A 255 26.66 8.95 -9.10
CA THR A 255 26.52 9.73 -10.34
C THR A 255 25.41 9.14 -11.21
N ASP A 256 25.07 9.85 -12.28
CA ASP A 256 24.37 9.22 -13.39
C ASP A 256 25.34 8.42 -14.28
N ALA A 257 24.80 7.76 -15.30
CA ALA A 257 25.56 6.90 -16.23
C ALA A 257 26.25 7.68 -17.35
N VAL A 258 26.21 9.02 -17.37
CA VAL A 258 26.83 9.84 -18.41
C VAL A 258 28.31 10.04 -18.08
N GLY A 259 29.17 9.85 -19.08
CA GLY A 259 30.61 10.10 -18.96
C GLY A 259 31.44 8.83 -18.70
N ASP A 260 32.69 9.04 -18.28
CA ASP A 260 33.64 7.97 -18.02
C ASP A 260 33.40 7.33 -16.64
N ALA A 261 33.47 5.99 -16.59
CA ALA A 261 33.12 5.24 -15.39
C ALA A 261 34.13 5.43 -14.24
N ASP A 262 35.43 5.50 -14.56
CA ASP A 262 36.47 5.69 -13.55
C ASP A 262 36.41 7.12 -12.99
N TYR A 263 36.19 8.10 -13.88
CA TYR A 263 35.96 9.48 -13.48
C TYR A 263 34.73 9.62 -12.56
N ASN A 264 33.60 9.03 -12.93
CA ASN A 264 32.37 9.04 -12.13
C ASN A 264 32.56 8.38 -10.77
N GLN A 265 33.36 7.31 -10.71
CA GLN A 265 33.72 6.66 -9.46
C GLN A 265 34.52 7.62 -8.56
N GLU A 266 35.58 8.25 -9.08
CA GLU A 266 36.38 9.23 -8.33
C GLU A 266 35.55 10.42 -7.85
N LEU A 267 34.75 11.02 -8.74
CA LEU A 267 33.87 12.15 -8.43
C LEU A 267 32.88 11.79 -7.31
N SER A 268 32.29 10.59 -7.37
CA SER A 268 31.35 10.13 -6.36
C SER A 268 31.99 9.98 -4.97
N VAL A 269 33.25 9.50 -4.89
CA VAL A 269 34.00 9.43 -3.63
C VAL A 269 34.28 10.83 -3.08
N GLN A 270 34.72 11.75 -3.94
CA GLN A 270 35.02 13.13 -3.53
C GLN A 270 33.78 13.85 -2.98
N ARG A 271 32.63 13.69 -3.63
CA ARG A 271 31.35 14.26 -3.17
C ARG A 271 30.92 13.67 -1.82
N ALA A 272 31.04 12.36 -1.66
CA ALA A 272 30.73 11.71 -0.38
C ALA A 272 31.64 12.23 0.75
N GLN A 273 32.93 12.42 0.46
CA GLN A 273 33.89 12.96 1.42
C GLN A 273 33.57 14.40 1.81
N ALA A 274 33.24 15.27 0.84
CA ALA A 274 32.88 16.66 1.10
C ALA A 274 31.64 16.78 2.01
N VAL A 275 30.62 15.94 1.78
CA VAL A 275 29.42 15.87 2.64
C VAL A 275 29.79 15.40 4.04
N TYR A 276 30.57 14.32 4.17
CA TYR A 276 30.99 13.81 5.46
C TYR A 276 31.78 14.86 6.26
N ASP A 277 32.76 15.50 5.63
CA ASP A 277 33.60 16.51 6.28
C ASP A 277 32.76 17.68 6.80
N TYR A 278 31.78 18.14 6.01
CA TYR A 278 30.86 19.18 6.45
C TYR A 278 30.04 18.73 7.68
N LEU A 279 29.42 17.56 7.63
CA LEU A 279 28.58 17.04 8.71
C LEU A 279 29.37 16.77 9.98
N ALA A 280 30.63 16.35 9.87
CA ALA A 280 31.52 16.18 11.01
C ALA A 280 31.82 17.51 11.75
N THR A 281 31.65 18.66 11.09
CA THR A 281 31.73 19.97 11.76
C THR A 281 30.46 20.39 12.49
N LYS A 282 29.31 19.78 12.15
CA LYS A 282 27.97 20.16 12.66
C LYS A 282 27.39 19.17 13.65
N THR A 283 27.90 17.94 13.66
CA THR A 283 27.43 16.84 14.50
C THR A 283 28.53 16.41 15.47
N ASP A 284 28.16 15.65 16.51
CA ASP A 284 29.16 14.94 17.31
C ASP A 284 29.69 13.74 16.51
N ALA A 285 30.72 13.97 15.70
CA ALA A 285 31.31 12.95 14.84
C ALA A 285 31.78 11.71 15.63
N ALA A 286 32.12 11.84 16.91
CA ALA A 286 32.53 10.73 17.76
C ALA A 286 31.39 9.74 18.05
N SER A 287 30.13 10.19 17.94
CA SER A 287 28.94 9.35 18.08
C SER A 287 28.68 8.46 16.85
N TYR A 288 29.42 8.67 15.75
CA TYR A 288 29.26 7.92 14.50
C TYR A 288 30.53 7.15 14.11
N GLN A 289 30.36 5.86 13.82
CA GLN A 289 31.38 5.06 13.15
C GLN A 289 31.19 5.21 11.63
N ALA A 290 31.91 6.16 11.04
CA ALA A 290 31.68 6.58 9.67
C ALA A 290 32.50 5.79 8.63
N THR A 291 31.85 5.44 7.52
CA THR A 291 32.47 4.96 6.28
C THR A 291 32.06 5.88 5.15
N VAL A 292 33.02 6.28 4.31
CA VAL A 292 32.78 7.11 3.13
C VAL A 292 33.13 6.29 1.89
N GLU A 293 32.21 6.21 0.94
CA GLU A 293 32.41 5.48 -0.30
C GLU A 293 31.74 6.18 -1.50
N GLY A 294 32.21 5.83 -2.69
CA GLY A 294 31.59 6.23 -3.96
C GLY A 294 31.15 4.99 -4.71
N ARG A 295 30.07 5.10 -5.49
CA ARG A 295 29.55 4.01 -6.32
C ARG A 295 29.45 4.40 -7.80
N GLY A 296 29.85 5.61 -8.18
CA GLY A 296 29.65 6.15 -9.53
C GLY A 296 28.22 5.87 -10.01
N ALA A 297 28.11 5.31 -11.22
CA ALA A 297 26.84 4.92 -11.83
C ALA A 297 26.40 3.47 -11.52
N SER A 298 27.14 2.72 -10.69
CA SER A 298 26.97 1.26 -10.55
C SER A 298 25.71 0.83 -9.79
N GLN A 299 25.09 1.76 -9.06
CA GLN A 299 23.86 1.56 -8.29
C GLN A 299 22.85 2.67 -8.62
N PRO A 300 22.28 2.63 -9.85
CA PRO A 300 21.28 3.61 -10.25
C PRO A 300 20.02 3.45 -9.39
N ARG A 301 19.42 4.58 -9.01
CA ARG A 301 18.09 4.65 -8.38
C ARG A 301 17.01 4.36 -9.42
N ASN A 302 17.13 4.96 -10.60
CA ASN A 302 16.27 4.70 -11.75
C ASN A 302 17.12 4.15 -12.91
N GLU A 303 16.68 3.05 -13.52
CA GLU A 303 17.39 2.44 -14.67
C GLU A 303 17.17 3.19 -16.00
N GLY A 304 16.24 4.16 -16.03
CA GLY A 304 15.92 4.92 -17.23
C GLY A 304 16.99 5.95 -17.61
N THR A 305 16.85 6.50 -18.82
CA THR A 305 17.80 7.47 -19.40
C THR A 305 17.18 8.85 -19.61
N SER A 306 16.00 9.12 -19.04
CA SER A 306 15.39 10.44 -19.11
C SER A 306 16.19 11.45 -18.27
N PRO A 307 16.12 12.77 -18.57
CA PRO A 307 16.75 13.78 -17.72
C PRO A 307 16.36 13.65 -16.24
N GLU A 308 15.11 13.29 -15.97
CA GLU A 308 14.56 13.05 -14.64
C GLU A 308 15.22 11.83 -13.97
N ASP A 309 15.40 10.72 -14.70
CA ASP A 309 16.08 9.52 -14.18
C ASP A 309 17.55 9.78 -13.88
N LEU A 310 18.24 10.49 -14.78
CA LEU A 310 19.63 10.85 -14.58
C LEU A 310 19.78 11.78 -13.35
N ALA A 311 18.90 12.76 -13.19
CA ALA A 311 18.88 13.62 -12.01
C ALA A 311 18.64 12.82 -10.72
N ALA A 312 17.69 11.89 -10.72
CA ALA A 312 17.44 11.01 -9.58
C ALA A 312 18.65 10.13 -9.21
N ASN A 313 19.48 9.77 -10.19
CA ASN A 313 20.68 8.97 -9.97
C ASN A 313 21.83 9.77 -9.33
N ARG A 314 21.95 11.07 -9.62
CA ARG A 314 22.94 11.99 -9.02
C ARG A 314 22.55 12.36 -7.59
N ARG A 315 23.06 11.63 -6.61
CA ARG A 315 22.72 11.81 -5.20
C ARG A 315 23.85 11.43 -4.25
N VAL A 316 23.75 11.88 -3.01
CA VAL A 316 24.50 11.36 -1.86
C VAL A 316 23.51 10.69 -0.91
N GLU A 317 23.78 9.45 -0.54
CA GLU A 317 23.02 8.70 0.46
C GLU A 317 23.78 8.66 1.79
N LEU A 318 23.08 8.89 2.90
CA LEU A 318 23.60 8.69 4.25
C LEU A 318 22.78 7.60 4.93
N LEU A 319 23.39 6.46 5.20
CA LEU A 319 22.76 5.34 5.89
C LEU A 319 23.27 5.28 7.32
N VAL A 320 22.38 5.46 8.30
CA VAL A 320 22.66 5.22 9.71
C VAL A 320 22.06 3.88 10.12
N GLN A 321 22.87 3.02 10.75
CA GLN A 321 22.44 1.71 11.24
C GLN A 321 22.77 1.53 12.72
N GLY A 322 21.96 0.71 13.40
CA GLY A 322 22.21 0.26 14.77
C GLY A 322 21.53 1.11 15.85
N THR A 323 20.65 2.03 15.45
CA THR A 323 19.84 2.82 16.36
C THR A 323 18.37 2.59 16.05
N LYS A 324 17.63 2.02 17.01
CA LYS A 324 16.19 1.83 16.88
C LYS A 324 15.49 3.16 17.08
N VAL A 325 14.69 3.55 16.09
CA VAL A 325 13.81 4.71 16.22
C VAL A 325 12.52 4.27 16.90
N GLU A 326 12.18 4.87 18.04
CA GLU A 326 10.95 4.52 18.77
C GLU A 326 9.67 5.02 18.10
N LYS A 327 9.75 6.13 17.35
CA LYS A 327 8.63 6.71 16.59
C LYS A 327 9.05 7.06 15.17
N PRO A 328 8.17 6.89 14.17
CA PRO A 328 8.40 7.38 12.82
C PRO A 328 9.00 8.80 12.78
N GLN A 329 10.17 8.94 12.17
CA GLN A 329 10.77 10.23 11.89
C GLN A 329 10.46 10.63 10.44
N VAL A 330 10.29 11.92 10.21
CA VAL A 330 10.18 12.52 8.88
C VAL A 330 11.16 13.67 8.76
N VAL A 331 11.41 14.13 7.54
CA VAL A 331 12.23 15.31 7.32
C VAL A 331 11.66 16.48 8.13
N SER A 332 12.44 16.98 9.07
CA SER A 332 12.08 18.12 9.92
C SER A 332 12.37 19.38 9.15
N THR A 333 11.34 19.97 8.58
CA THR A 333 11.43 21.21 7.82
C THR A 333 10.73 22.26 8.67
N GLY A 334 11.36 23.41 8.86
CA GLY A 334 10.88 24.44 9.77
C GLY A 334 9.47 24.95 9.40
N SER A 335 9.03 26.02 10.05
CA SER A 335 7.74 26.68 9.80
C SER A 335 7.60 27.35 8.41
N GLY A 336 8.30 26.83 7.40
CA GLY A 336 8.23 27.26 6.00
C GLY A 336 6.80 27.20 5.48
N GLN A 337 6.52 28.09 4.52
CA GLN A 337 5.21 28.13 3.90
C GLN A 337 4.96 26.82 3.15
N MET A 338 3.80 26.21 3.41
CA MET A 338 3.38 24.99 2.71
C MET A 338 3.36 25.22 1.20
N VAL A 339 3.84 24.24 0.44
CA VAL A 339 3.85 24.28 -1.03
C VAL A 339 2.46 24.62 -1.55
N ALA A 340 2.38 25.49 -2.55
CA ALA A 340 1.11 25.84 -3.18
C ALA A 340 0.38 24.59 -3.71
N PRO A 341 -0.95 24.51 -3.60
CA PRO A 341 -1.69 23.40 -4.17
C PRO A 341 -1.52 23.37 -5.69
N VAL A 342 -1.33 22.17 -6.23
CA VAL A 342 -1.35 21.91 -7.67
C VAL A 342 -2.68 21.26 -8.01
N GLY A 343 -3.41 21.83 -8.96
CA GLY A 343 -4.70 21.32 -9.44
C GLY A 343 -5.87 21.62 -8.49
N ALA A 344 -6.80 20.68 -8.38
CA ALA A 344 -8.07 20.93 -7.69
C ALA A 344 -7.90 20.98 -6.16
N THR A 345 -8.73 21.76 -5.47
CA THR A 345 -8.68 21.88 -4.00
C THR A 345 -10.05 21.71 -3.34
N ALA A 346 -10.07 21.15 -2.13
CA ALA A 346 -11.23 21.04 -1.24
C ALA A 346 -10.80 21.21 0.23
N SER A 347 -11.75 21.24 1.17
CA SER A 347 -11.48 21.36 2.60
C SER A 347 -12.38 20.44 3.43
N GLY A 348 -11.87 19.95 4.56
CA GLY A 348 -12.57 19.09 5.50
C GLY A 348 -13.06 17.80 4.86
N LYS A 349 -14.39 17.64 4.78
CA LYS A 349 -15.05 16.44 4.23
C LYS A 349 -15.60 16.64 2.81
N ASP A 350 -15.35 17.80 2.21
CA ASP A 350 -15.85 18.11 0.89
C ASP A 350 -15.18 17.21 -0.16
N ALA A 351 -15.96 16.85 -1.18
CA ALA A 351 -15.49 16.02 -2.28
C ALA A 351 -14.86 16.89 -3.38
N ILE A 352 -13.89 16.31 -4.08
CA ILE A 352 -13.16 16.91 -5.19
C ILE A 352 -13.31 16.05 -6.45
N PHE A 353 -13.37 16.69 -7.61
CA PHE A 353 -13.32 16.01 -8.91
C PHE A 353 -11.95 16.23 -9.55
N VAL A 354 -11.36 15.15 -10.05
CA VAL A 354 -10.01 15.13 -10.62
C VAL A 354 -10.05 14.47 -11.99
N SER A 355 -9.30 14.99 -12.96
CA SER A 355 -9.19 14.46 -14.33
C SER A 355 -7.82 13.84 -14.60
N ARG A 356 -7.73 12.90 -15.55
CA ARG A 356 -6.43 12.49 -16.11
C ARG A 356 -5.86 13.58 -17.00
N GLN A 357 -4.53 13.71 -17.06
CA GLN A 357 -3.90 14.79 -17.83
C GLN A 357 -4.08 14.60 -19.35
N LEU A 358 -3.96 13.34 -19.81
CA LEU A 358 -4.02 12.96 -21.23
C LEU A 358 -5.43 12.59 -21.72
N ASP A 359 -6.38 12.42 -20.80
CA ASP A 359 -7.77 12.09 -21.09
C ASP A 359 -8.68 12.81 -20.08
N ARG A 360 -9.15 13.99 -20.47
CA ARG A 360 -9.84 14.92 -19.57
C ARG A 360 -11.26 14.47 -19.20
N ASP A 361 -11.86 13.62 -20.02
CA ASP A 361 -13.21 13.09 -19.80
C ASP A 361 -13.21 11.98 -18.74
N THR A 362 -12.08 11.31 -18.57
CA THR A 362 -11.87 10.36 -17.48
C THR A 362 -11.65 11.08 -16.15
N THR A 363 -12.66 11.01 -15.28
CA THR A 363 -12.72 11.73 -14.01
C THR A 363 -13.02 10.82 -12.82
N ALA A 364 -12.52 11.19 -11.65
CA ALA A 364 -12.85 10.56 -10.38
C ALA A 364 -13.33 11.59 -9.34
N ARG A 365 -14.23 11.16 -8.46
CA ARG A 365 -14.67 11.91 -7.29
C ARG A 365 -14.00 11.34 -6.04
N ILE A 366 -13.27 12.19 -5.31
CA ILE A 366 -12.49 11.80 -4.13
C ILE A 366 -13.01 12.59 -2.93
N ALA A 367 -13.11 11.98 -1.75
CA ALA A 367 -13.41 12.67 -0.50
C ALA A 367 -12.68 12.01 0.67
N VAL A 368 -12.00 12.79 1.51
CA VAL A 368 -11.36 12.28 2.73
C VAL A 368 -12.42 12.18 3.82
N ARG A 369 -12.82 10.96 4.20
CA ARG A 369 -13.92 10.75 5.16
C ARG A 369 -13.49 10.94 6.60
N SER A 370 -12.34 10.35 6.92
CA SER A 370 -11.75 10.40 8.25
C SER A 370 -10.25 10.20 8.19
N VAL A 371 -9.56 10.83 9.14
CA VAL A 371 -8.19 10.52 9.52
C VAL A 371 -8.22 10.27 11.02
N THR A 372 -7.67 9.15 11.48
CA THR A 372 -7.75 8.75 12.88
C THR A 372 -6.40 8.28 13.41
N LYS A 373 -6.03 8.68 14.63
CA LYS A 373 -4.79 8.24 15.30
C LYS A 373 -4.90 6.78 15.74
N ARG A 374 -3.86 6.00 15.45
CA ARG A 374 -3.72 4.59 15.88
C ARG A 374 -2.25 4.33 16.17
N GLY A 375 -1.90 4.13 17.44
CA GLY A 375 -0.51 3.97 17.87
C GLY A 375 0.38 5.08 17.32
N ASN A 376 1.44 4.68 16.63
CA ASN A 376 2.39 5.59 15.98
C ASN A 376 2.02 5.96 14.53
N TYR A 377 0.76 5.77 14.14
CA TYR A 377 0.27 5.98 12.76
C TYR A 377 -1.07 6.73 12.72
N LEU A 378 -1.41 7.17 11.51
CA LEU A 378 -2.70 7.72 11.12
C LEU A 378 -3.34 6.78 10.10
N VAL A 379 -4.62 6.50 10.27
CA VAL A 379 -5.41 5.77 9.28
C VAL A 379 -6.39 6.73 8.61
N GLY A 380 -6.20 6.92 7.30
CA GLY A 380 -7.10 7.65 6.42
C GLY A 380 -8.07 6.72 5.71
N GLU A 381 -9.34 7.10 5.69
CA GLU A 381 -10.36 6.49 4.86
C GLU A 381 -10.84 7.49 3.81
N LEU A 382 -10.60 7.20 2.53
CA LEU A 382 -10.98 8.04 1.40
C LEU A 382 -12.14 7.37 0.65
N ALA A 383 -13.22 8.11 0.39
CA ALA A 383 -14.23 7.66 -0.55
C ALA A 383 -13.83 8.01 -1.98
N LEU A 384 -13.79 6.99 -2.83
CA LEU A 384 -13.52 7.14 -4.25
C LEU A 384 -14.73 6.69 -5.04
N ALA A 385 -15.08 7.42 -6.09
CA ALA A 385 -16.09 7.01 -7.06
C ALA A 385 -15.69 7.47 -8.46
N ASN A 386 -16.17 6.77 -9.48
CA ASN A 386 -16.07 7.27 -10.84
C ASN A 386 -16.88 8.55 -11.02
N GLY A 387 -16.36 9.45 -11.86
CA GLY A 387 -17.16 10.55 -12.38
C GLY A 387 -18.36 10.07 -13.19
N PRO A 388 -19.30 10.96 -13.53
CA PRO A 388 -20.58 10.59 -14.15
C PRO A 388 -20.46 9.84 -15.48
N ASP A 389 -19.37 10.06 -16.21
CA ASP A 389 -19.14 9.50 -17.55
C ASP A 389 -17.88 8.60 -17.61
N SER A 390 -17.29 8.29 -16.45
CA SER A 390 -16.06 7.49 -16.38
C SER A 390 -16.30 6.06 -15.92
N THR A 391 -15.55 5.12 -16.48
CA THR A 391 -15.63 3.68 -16.15
C THR A 391 -14.28 3.08 -15.76
N VAL A 392 -13.24 3.90 -15.56
CA VAL A 392 -11.91 3.42 -15.15
C VAL A 392 -11.89 2.98 -13.69
N ALA A 393 -10.78 2.41 -13.22
CA ALA A 393 -10.56 2.20 -11.80
C ALA A 393 -10.16 3.54 -11.12
N PRO A 394 -10.97 4.08 -10.17
CA PRO A 394 -10.65 5.33 -9.49
C PRO A 394 -9.30 5.35 -8.74
N ILE A 395 -8.75 4.20 -8.37
CA ILE A 395 -7.49 4.11 -7.61
C ILE A 395 -6.29 4.61 -8.40
N ASP A 396 -6.38 4.61 -9.74
CA ASP A 396 -5.36 5.17 -10.63
C ASP A 396 -5.15 6.68 -10.42
N PHE A 397 -6.08 7.38 -9.73
CA PHE A 397 -5.95 8.79 -9.38
C PHE A 397 -5.19 9.04 -8.07
N LEU A 398 -4.76 7.96 -7.40
CA LEU A 398 -4.08 8.00 -6.10
C LEU A 398 -2.65 7.45 -6.15
N GLY A 399 -2.26 6.86 -7.28
CA GLY A 399 -1.24 5.82 -7.31
C GLY A 399 -0.45 5.76 -8.59
N THR A 400 0.81 5.35 -8.51
CA THR A 400 1.64 5.21 -9.70
C THR A 400 1.14 4.04 -10.58
N PRO A 401 1.14 4.19 -11.92
CA PRO A 401 0.78 3.10 -12.82
C PRO A 401 1.78 1.93 -12.68
N ALA A 402 1.36 0.74 -13.10
CA ALA A 402 2.12 -0.50 -12.96
C ALA A 402 3.59 -0.39 -13.44
N ILE A 403 4.52 -0.94 -12.66
CA ILE A 403 5.99 -0.90 -12.86
C ILE A 403 6.53 0.54 -12.82
N SER A 404 6.61 1.09 -11.63
CA SER A 404 7.18 2.41 -11.37
C SER A 404 8.03 2.39 -10.10
N SER A 405 8.95 3.35 -10.00
CA SER A 405 9.70 3.59 -8.78
C SER A 405 8.76 4.14 -7.70
N SER A 406 8.94 3.69 -6.45
CA SER A 406 8.28 4.28 -5.29
C SER A 406 8.62 5.77 -5.19
N ALA A 407 7.92 6.50 -4.31
CA ALA A 407 8.38 7.84 -3.94
C ALA A 407 9.84 7.80 -3.43
N SER A 408 10.21 6.71 -2.74
CA SER A 408 11.58 6.44 -2.31
C SER A 408 12.49 5.82 -3.38
N GLY A 409 12.08 5.74 -4.65
CA GLY A 409 12.89 5.30 -5.79
C GLY A 409 13.01 3.79 -5.95
N ALA A 410 12.42 3.00 -5.04
CA ALA A 410 12.50 1.56 -5.07
C ALA A 410 11.55 0.99 -6.13
N LEU A 411 12.04 0.08 -6.97
CA LEU A 411 11.19 -0.64 -7.92
C LEU A 411 10.16 -1.49 -7.16
N SER A 412 8.89 -1.34 -7.53
CA SER A 412 7.84 -2.26 -7.14
C SER A 412 7.30 -2.96 -8.38
N THR A 413 7.57 -4.26 -8.49
CA THR A 413 7.00 -5.13 -9.52
C THR A 413 5.72 -5.81 -9.06
N SER A 414 5.36 -5.66 -7.78
CA SER A 414 4.31 -6.48 -7.16
C SER A 414 2.90 -5.96 -7.38
N PHE A 415 2.68 -4.70 -7.78
CA PHE A 415 1.33 -4.15 -7.90
C PHE A 415 1.11 -3.17 -9.06
N SER A 416 -0.10 -3.19 -9.60
CA SER A 416 -0.66 -2.12 -10.42
C SER A 416 -1.51 -1.19 -9.54
N SER A 417 -1.14 0.09 -9.49
CA SER A 417 -1.95 1.18 -8.91
C SER A 417 -2.26 1.10 -7.40
N PRO A 418 -1.24 1.05 -6.50
CA PRO A 418 -1.47 1.26 -5.07
C PRO A 418 -1.79 2.74 -4.78
N ALA A 419 -2.54 3.05 -3.71
CA ALA A 419 -2.78 4.45 -3.29
C ALA A 419 -1.54 5.12 -2.62
N ASN A 420 -0.36 4.93 -3.20
CA ASN A 420 0.95 5.27 -2.63
C ASN A 420 1.34 6.75 -2.76
N MET A 421 0.65 7.52 -3.61
CA MET A 421 0.96 8.95 -3.80
C MET A 421 0.10 9.88 -2.95
N VAL A 422 -0.86 9.33 -2.19
CA VAL A 422 -1.69 10.10 -1.27
C VAL A 422 -0.86 10.46 -0.05
N SER A 423 -0.32 11.67 0.00
CA SER A 423 0.61 12.12 1.04
C SER A 423 -0.04 13.10 2.00
N LEU A 424 0.58 13.29 3.17
CA LEU A 424 0.29 14.39 4.07
C LEU A 424 1.31 15.52 3.88
N LEU A 425 0.86 16.77 4.00
CA LEU A 425 1.74 17.94 4.01
C LEU A 425 1.81 18.57 5.40
N GLN A 426 3.03 18.87 5.84
CA GLN A 426 3.31 19.61 7.07
C GLN A 426 4.48 20.57 6.80
N GLY A 427 4.21 21.88 6.76
CA GLY A 427 5.22 22.84 6.30
C GLY A 427 5.68 22.47 4.88
N GLN A 428 6.97 22.27 4.70
CA GLN A 428 7.57 21.84 3.43
C GLN A 428 7.75 20.31 3.33
N ALA A 429 7.47 19.57 4.40
CA ALA A 429 7.55 18.13 4.40
C ALA A 429 6.33 17.50 3.70
N ARG A 430 6.61 16.58 2.78
CA ARG A 430 5.65 15.66 2.19
C ARG A 430 5.89 14.27 2.77
N ILE A 431 4.86 13.72 3.39
CA ILE A 431 4.91 12.47 4.16
C ILE A 431 4.10 11.42 3.39
N TYR A 432 4.76 10.37 2.95
CA TYR A 432 4.13 9.32 2.15
C TYR A 432 3.47 8.24 3.01
N PRO A 433 2.55 7.45 2.43
CA PRO A 433 2.01 6.29 3.11
C PRO A 433 3.11 5.34 3.59
N ALA A 434 2.86 4.69 4.72
CA ALA A 434 3.72 3.64 5.24
C ALA A 434 3.84 2.49 4.24
N GLN A 435 5.04 1.96 4.12
CA GLN A 435 5.38 0.87 3.21
C GLN A 435 6.09 -0.25 3.99
N TYR A 436 6.42 -1.36 3.33
CA TYR A 436 7.21 -2.44 3.91
C TYR A 436 7.88 -3.24 2.78
N ARG A 437 8.78 -4.16 3.14
CA ARG A 437 9.45 -5.02 2.16
C ARG A 437 9.20 -6.48 2.40
N GLU A 438 9.00 -7.18 1.29
CA GLU A 438 9.13 -8.63 1.21
C GLU A 438 10.36 -8.95 0.34
N GLY A 439 11.45 -9.36 0.99
CA GLY A 439 12.75 -9.47 0.33
C GLY A 439 13.22 -8.12 -0.21
N THR A 440 13.43 -8.02 -1.52
CA THR A 440 13.83 -6.76 -2.18
C THR A 440 12.65 -5.91 -2.61
N THR A 441 11.44 -6.46 -2.62
CA THR A 441 10.26 -5.81 -3.18
C THR A 441 9.60 -4.89 -2.18
N VAL A 442 9.35 -3.64 -2.56
CA VAL A 442 8.54 -2.70 -1.78
C VAL A 442 7.07 -2.92 -2.02
N ASP A 443 6.33 -2.86 -0.93
CA ASP A 443 4.90 -2.90 -0.89
C ASP A 443 4.35 -1.82 0.04
N TYR A 444 3.11 -1.40 -0.18
CA TYR A 444 2.49 -0.32 0.58
C TYR A 444 1.43 -0.85 1.53
N LEU A 445 1.33 -0.23 2.69
CA LEU A 445 0.25 -0.48 3.63
C LEU A 445 -1.00 0.35 3.26
N THR A 446 -1.41 0.21 2.01
CA THR A 446 -2.60 0.84 1.42
C THR A 446 -3.47 -0.21 0.75
N ASP A 447 -4.69 0.17 0.37
CA ASP A 447 -5.45 -0.65 -0.58
C ASP A 447 -4.69 -0.80 -1.90
N ARG A 448 -4.91 -1.95 -2.53
CA ARG A 448 -4.24 -2.39 -3.76
C ARG A 448 -5.27 -2.62 -4.84
N LYS A 449 -4.84 -2.44 -6.10
CA LYS A 449 -5.41 -2.95 -7.35
C LYS A 449 -6.90 -3.30 -7.32
N LEU A 450 -7.69 -2.54 -8.07
CA LEU A 450 -9.06 -2.90 -8.41
C LEU A 450 -9.18 -3.06 -9.93
N ASP A 451 -9.00 -4.28 -10.46
CA ASP A 451 -9.25 -4.63 -11.88
C ASP A 451 -10.76 -4.72 -12.20
N VAL A 452 -11.58 -3.99 -11.44
CA VAL A 452 -13.03 -3.98 -11.63
C VAL A 452 -13.39 -2.65 -12.27
N THR A 453 -13.75 -2.72 -13.55
CA THR A 453 -14.45 -1.62 -14.24
C THR A 453 -15.68 -1.26 -13.43
N MET A 454 -15.74 -0.02 -12.93
CA MET A 454 -16.85 0.42 -12.10
C MET A 454 -17.88 1.19 -12.92
N GLU A 455 -19.15 0.87 -12.71
CA GLU A 455 -20.23 1.70 -13.25
C GLU A 455 -20.11 3.15 -12.75
N PRO A 456 -20.52 4.14 -13.57
CA PRO A 456 -20.43 5.53 -13.17
C PRO A 456 -21.11 5.82 -11.83
N ASN A 457 -20.51 6.70 -11.03
CA ASN A 457 -20.93 7.06 -9.67
C ASN A 457 -20.89 5.92 -8.62
N ARG A 458 -20.45 4.71 -8.97
CA ARG A 458 -20.14 3.67 -7.96
C ARG A 458 -18.77 3.96 -7.34
N GLY A 459 -18.65 3.61 -6.07
CA GLY A 459 -17.45 3.92 -5.30
C GLY A 459 -17.14 2.92 -4.20
N TYR A 460 -15.93 3.03 -3.65
CA TYR A 460 -15.39 2.23 -2.55
C TYR A 460 -14.61 3.12 -1.59
N THR A 461 -14.21 2.55 -0.47
CA THR A 461 -13.32 3.20 0.47
C THR A 461 -11.90 2.73 0.21
N VAL A 462 -10.98 3.67 0.13
CA VAL A 462 -9.54 3.42 0.11
C VAL A 462 -8.98 3.72 1.48
N THR A 463 -8.25 2.76 2.04
CA THR A 463 -7.48 2.90 3.27
C THR A 463 -6.04 3.29 2.94
N VAL A 464 -5.57 4.38 3.55
CA VAL A 464 -4.19 4.84 3.47
C VAL A 464 -3.66 5.00 4.89
N ILE A 465 -2.46 4.50 5.15
CA ILE A 465 -1.84 4.58 6.48
C ILE A 465 -0.60 5.47 6.38
N TRP A 466 -0.53 6.50 7.22
CA TRP A 466 0.63 7.40 7.31
C TRP A 466 1.31 7.26 8.66
N PRO A 467 2.61 7.55 8.77
CA PRO A 467 3.23 7.73 10.09
C PRO A 467 2.57 8.90 10.84
N LEU A 468 2.40 8.74 12.15
CA LEU A 468 2.08 9.85 13.04
C LEU A 468 3.39 10.53 13.41
N VAL A 469 3.57 11.77 12.96
CA VAL A 469 4.78 12.55 13.19
C VAL A 469 4.53 13.62 14.23
N ASP A 470 5.59 14.01 14.94
CA ASP A 470 5.48 15.05 15.97
C ASP A 470 5.15 16.42 15.33
N GLY A 471 4.41 17.25 16.07
CA GLY A 471 3.96 18.57 15.59
C GLY A 471 2.79 18.52 14.60
N LEU A 472 2.33 17.34 14.21
CA LEU A 472 1.12 17.19 13.40
C LEU A 472 -0.10 17.58 14.25
N GLY A 473 -0.84 18.59 13.80
CA GLY A 473 -1.95 19.18 14.55
C GLY A 473 -3.16 18.26 14.71
N ASP A 474 -4.28 18.84 15.13
CA ASP A 474 -5.60 18.22 15.05
C ASP A 474 -6.17 18.21 13.63
N LYS A 475 -5.49 18.84 12.68
CA LYS A 475 -5.85 18.88 11.27
C LYS A 475 -4.66 18.54 10.38
N VAL A 476 -4.96 17.89 9.25
CA VAL A 476 -3.98 17.55 8.22
C VAL A 476 -4.42 18.05 6.85
N THR A 477 -3.42 18.22 5.99
CA THR A 477 -3.61 18.46 4.56
C THR A 477 -3.22 17.20 3.81
N VAL A 478 -4.17 16.62 3.06
CA VAL A 478 -3.96 15.48 2.17
C VAL A 478 -3.69 16.00 0.77
N ASP A 479 -2.64 15.52 0.12
CA ASP A 479 -2.17 16.03 -1.17
C ASP A 479 -1.63 14.91 -2.06
N VAL A 480 -1.91 15.01 -3.36
CA VAL A 480 -1.32 14.18 -4.42
C VAL A 480 -0.65 15.09 -5.44
N ASP A 481 0.66 14.88 -5.65
CA ASP A 481 1.37 15.42 -6.80
C ASP A 481 1.06 14.56 -8.03
N GLY A 482 0.12 15.05 -8.85
CA GLY A 482 -0.40 14.30 -10.00
C GLY A 482 0.63 14.08 -11.12
N ASN A 483 1.72 14.84 -11.17
CA ASN A 483 2.74 14.71 -12.21
C ASN A 483 3.44 13.35 -12.19
N ARG A 484 3.57 12.73 -11.02
CA ARG A 484 4.20 11.40 -10.87
C ARG A 484 3.34 10.26 -11.41
N ILE A 485 2.05 10.51 -11.68
CA ILE A 485 1.06 9.45 -12.01
C ILE A 485 0.17 9.80 -13.21
N GLY A 486 0.43 10.90 -13.91
CA GLY A 486 -0.30 11.28 -15.13
C GLY A 486 -1.74 11.79 -14.88
N VAL A 487 -2.04 12.27 -13.67
CA VAL A 487 -3.33 12.88 -13.32
C VAL A 487 -3.14 14.33 -12.90
N ASP A 488 -4.20 15.13 -12.87
CA ASP A 488 -4.09 16.45 -12.26
C ASP A 488 -3.82 16.30 -10.76
N GLY A 489 -2.91 17.10 -10.22
CA GLY A 489 -2.71 17.16 -8.77
C GLY A 489 -4.00 17.56 -8.04
N TRP A 490 -4.10 17.21 -6.77
CA TRP A 490 -5.23 17.64 -5.95
C TRP A 490 -4.88 17.72 -4.47
N ARG A 491 -5.64 18.54 -3.73
CA ARG A 491 -5.46 18.76 -2.29
C ARG A 491 -6.79 18.83 -1.53
N VAL A 492 -6.82 18.24 -0.35
CA VAL A 492 -7.87 18.43 0.65
C VAL A 492 -7.25 18.93 1.94
N SER A 493 -7.53 20.18 2.30
CA SER A 493 -7.01 20.83 3.51
C SER A 493 -7.96 20.65 4.71
N ASP A 494 -7.51 21.02 5.91
CA ASP A 494 -8.33 21.08 7.14
C ASP A 494 -9.06 19.79 7.51
N VAL A 495 -8.49 18.63 7.18
CA VAL A 495 -9.07 17.33 7.52
C VAL A 495 -8.82 17.04 9.00
N GLU A 496 -9.91 16.92 9.77
CA GLU A 496 -9.85 16.63 11.20
C GLU A 496 -9.23 15.25 11.49
N VAL A 497 -8.30 15.23 12.44
CA VAL A 497 -7.64 14.03 12.96
C VAL A 497 -8.32 13.64 14.28
N ASN A 498 -8.95 12.47 14.27
CA ASN A 498 -9.75 11.96 15.40
C ASN A 498 -9.00 10.95 16.28
#